data_AF-A0A401PXC4-F1
#
_entry.id   AF-A0A401PXC4-F1
#
_cell.length_a   1.000
_cell.length_b   1.000
_cell.length_c   1.000
_cell.angle_alpha   90.00
_cell.angle_beta   90.00
_cell.angle_gamma   90.00
#
_symmetry.space_group_name_H-M   'P 1'
#
loop_
_entity.id
_entity.type
_entity.pdbx_description
1 polymer ?
#
loop_
_entity_poly.entity_id
_entity_poly.type
_entity_poly.pdbx_seq_one_letter_code
_entity_poly.pdbx_strand_id
1 'polypeptide(L)'
;ESKLSRSPRSVNPLRNTCFLYLHADYLYYRRMGSKERVTAQIANYLKEVNKLYGSVNFEGIRHINFQVKDMLIESEYNEANPLHIPFISIEKLLQLYSKRNWSNYCLSYLLTDRDFSGDLGVAWRGDLGKENSSLQQLIRTVT
;
A
#
# COMPACT_ATOMS: atom_id res chain seq x y z
N GLU A 1 -11.31 -22.48 -30.86
CA GLU A 1 -11.11 -21.52 -29.76
C GLU A 1 -10.32 -20.31 -30.26
N SER A 2 -10.91 -19.13 -30.28
CA SER A 2 -10.22 -17.89 -30.65
C SER A 2 -9.74 -17.18 -29.40
N LYS A 3 -8.42 -17.16 -29.17
CA LYS A 3 -7.79 -16.31 -28.15
C LYS A 3 -8.07 -14.84 -28.53
N LEU A 4 -8.98 -14.18 -27.81
CA LEU A 4 -9.09 -12.72 -27.85
C LEU A 4 -7.82 -12.13 -27.25
N SER A 5 -6.85 -11.82 -28.12
CA SER A 5 -5.76 -10.90 -27.81
C SER A 5 -6.37 -9.51 -27.63
N ARG A 6 -6.65 -9.12 -26.38
CA ARG A 6 -6.98 -7.72 -26.09
C ARG A 6 -5.78 -6.87 -26.49
N SER A 7 -5.99 -5.93 -27.41
CA SER A 7 -5.03 -4.87 -27.68
C SER A 7 -4.70 -4.18 -26.35
N PRO A 8 -3.40 -3.95 -26.04
CA PRO A 8 -3.03 -3.16 -24.88
C PRO A 8 -3.78 -1.83 -24.95
N ARG A 9 -4.50 -1.47 -23.88
CA ARG A 9 -5.05 -0.12 -23.81
C ARG A 9 -3.90 0.85 -23.95
N SER A 10 -4.08 1.88 -24.78
CA SER A 10 -3.14 2.98 -24.83
C SER A 10 -3.00 3.54 -23.42
N VAL A 11 -1.85 3.31 -22.81
CA VAL A 11 -1.53 3.89 -21.51
C VAL A 11 -1.51 5.39 -21.74
N ASN A 12 -2.46 6.10 -21.14
CA ASN A 12 -2.47 7.55 -21.23
C ASN A 12 -1.17 8.04 -20.57
N PRO A 13 -0.19 8.58 -21.33
CA PRO A 13 1.11 8.96 -20.79
C PRO A 13 1.01 10.06 -19.72
N LEU A 14 -0.17 10.68 -19.60
CA LEU A 14 -0.47 11.74 -18.63
C LEU A 14 -0.92 11.21 -17.26
N ARG A 15 -1.17 9.90 -17.08
CA ARG A 15 -1.62 9.31 -15.81
C ARG A 15 -0.59 8.32 -15.24
N ASN A 16 0.59 8.83 -14.92
CA ASN A 16 1.69 8.03 -14.33
C ASN A 16 1.80 8.19 -12.80
N THR A 17 0.80 8.83 -12.17
CA THR A 17 0.75 9.03 -10.71
C THR A 17 -0.21 8.04 -10.06
N CYS A 18 0.30 7.24 -9.13
CA CYS A 18 -0.47 6.34 -8.27
C CYS A 18 -0.79 7.05 -6.94
N PHE A 19 -2.08 7.33 -6.71
CA PHE A 19 -2.55 7.91 -5.46
C PHE A 19 -2.70 6.84 -4.37
N LEU A 20 -2.10 7.09 -3.21
CA LEU A 20 -2.01 6.15 -2.10
C LEU A 20 -2.94 6.55 -0.95
N TYR A 21 -3.51 5.54 -0.29
CA TYR A 21 -4.00 5.64 1.08
C TYR A 21 -2.99 5.01 2.03
N LEU A 22 -2.59 5.73 3.08
CA LEU A 22 -1.70 5.18 4.11
C LEU A 22 -2.40 5.11 5.46
N HIS A 23 -2.34 3.95 6.10
CA HIS A 23 -2.86 3.72 7.44
C HIS A 23 -1.70 3.32 8.35
N ALA A 24 -1.29 4.20 9.27
CA ALA A 24 -0.38 3.85 10.35
C ALA A 24 -1.20 3.45 11.59
N ASP A 25 -1.06 2.22 12.05
CA ASP A 25 -1.78 1.74 13.23
C ASP A 25 -1.16 2.25 14.54
N TYR A 26 -1.84 1.96 15.65
CA TYR A 26 -1.39 2.40 16.98
C TYR A 26 -0.03 1.83 17.41
N LEU A 27 0.38 0.67 16.88
CA LEU A 27 1.69 0.08 17.16
C LEU A 27 2.78 0.87 16.42
N TYR A 28 2.56 1.16 15.14
CA TYR A 28 3.44 2.03 14.36
C TYR A 28 3.57 3.42 14.99
N TYR A 29 2.43 4.03 15.38
CA TYR A 29 2.45 5.31 16.07
C TYR A 29 3.25 5.25 17.38
N ARG A 30 3.03 4.21 18.20
CA ARG A 30 3.74 4.02 19.47
C ARG A 30 5.25 3.89 19.26
N ARG A 31 5.67 3.15 18.23
CA ARG A 31 7.08 3.00 17.85
C ARG A 31 7.73 4.34 17.48
N MET A 32 7.02 5.16 16.72
CA MET A 32 7.51 6.45 16.24
C MET A 32 7.40 7.57 17.30
N GLY A 33 6.45 7.45 18.23
CA GLY A 33 6.24 8.34 19.36
C GLY A 33 5.52 9.66 19.07
N SER A 34 5.30 10.02 17.80
CA SER A 34 4.61 11.26 17.41
C SER A 34 4.09 11.20 15.97
N LYS A 35 3.07 11.99 15.65
CA LYS A 35 2.50 12.06 14.29
C LYS A 35 3.51 12.63 13.31
N GLU A 36 4.32 13.59 13.76
CA GLU A 36 5.36 14.25 12.98
C GLU A 36 6.42 13.24 12.53
N ARG A 37 6.84 12.34 13.43
CA ARG A 37 7.81 11.29 13.09
C ARG A 37 7.22 10.26 12.13
N VAL A 38 5.95 9.87 12.31
CA VAL A 38 5.24 9.00 11.35
C VAL A 38 5.20 9.63 9.96
N THR A 39 4.78 10.89 9.86
CA THR A 39 4.71 11.62 8.58
C THR A 39 6.08 11.79 7.94
N ALA A 40 7.12 12.15 8.72
CA ALA A 40 8.47 12.30 8.21
C ALA A 40 9.03 10.98 7.64
N GLN A 41 8.78 9.86 8.32
CA GLN A 41 9.21 8.55 7.85
C GLN A 41 8.51 8.14 6.55
N ILE A 42 7.21 8.38 6.45
CA ILE A 42 6.45 8.14 5.23
C ILE A 42 6.99 9.01 4.08
N ALA A 43 7.27 10.29 4.33
CA ALA A 43 7.83 11.19 3.32
C ALA A 43 9.18 10.68 2.79
N ASN A 44 10.04 10.16 3.67
CA ASN A 44 11.30 9.54 3.29
C ASN A 44 11.08 8.30 2.41
N TYR A 45 10.13 7.43 2.76
CA TYR A 45 9.79 6.27 1.92
C TYR A 45 9.30 6.67 0.53
N LEU A 46 8.39 7.65 0.43
CA LEU A 46 7.89 8.12 -0.86
C LEU A 46 9.00 8.74 -1.72
N LYS A 47 9.91 9.50 -1.09
CA LYS A 47 11.05 10.09 -1.79
C LYS A 47 11.91 9.02 -2.45
N GLU A 48 12.29 7.96 -1.71
CA GLU A 48 13.13 6.90 -2.25
C GLU A 48 12.40 6.02 -3.27
N VAL A 49 11.12 5.72 -3.05
CA VAL A 49 10.30 4.97 -4.02
C VAL A 49 10.14 5.76 -5.32
N ASN A 50 9.83 7.06 -5.24
CA ASN A 50 9.70 7.92 -6.43
C ASN A 50 11.02 8.10 -7.17
N LYS A 51 12.14 8.17 -6.45
CA LYS A 51 13.47 8.18 -7.06
C LYS A 51 13.73 6.92 -7.87
N LEU A 52 13.40 5.75 -7.32
CA LEU A 52 13.58 4.47 -7.99
C LEU A 52 12.65 4.36 -9.21
N TYR A 53 11.34 4.40 -9.01
CA TYR A 53 10.34 4.16 -10.07
C TYR A 53 10.29 5.27 -11.11
N GLY A 54 10.61 6.52 -10.74
CA GLY A 54 10.64 7.64 -11.67
C GLY A 54 11.74 7.54 -12.73
N SER A 55 12.82 6.81 -12.43
CA SER A 55 13.97 6.62 -13.32
C SER A 55 13.84 5.43 -14.28
N VAL A 56 12.92 4.49 -14.01
CA VAL A 56 12.78 3.27 -14.79
C VAL A 56 11.90 3.51 -16.03
N ASN A 57 12.32 2.94 -17.16
CA ASN A 57 11.54 2.91 -18.39
C ASN A 57 10.80 1.58 -18.51
N PHE A 58 9.49 1.59 -18.23
CA PHE A 58 8.62 0.43 -18.34
C PHE A 58 8.04 0.37 -19.76
N GLU A 59 8.86 -0.06 -20.73
CA GLU A 59 8.45 -0.25 -22.13
C GLU A 59 7.83 1.01 -22.78
N GLY A 60 8.39 2.18 -22.47
CA GLY A 60 7.92 3.49 -22.96
C GLY A 60 7.13 4.29 -21.93
N ILE A 61 6.68 3.66 -20.84
CA ILE A 61 6.08 4.34 -19.69
C ILE A 61 7.20 4.84 -18.77
N ARG A 62 7.26 6.15 -18.54
CA ARG A 62 8.31 6.82 -17.75
C ARG A 62 7.70 7.71 -16.70
N HIS A 63 8.52 8.13 -15.73
CA HIS A 63 8.10 9.08 -14.69
C HIS A 63 6.93 8.55 -13.85
N ILE A 64 6.97 7.25 -13.51
CA ILE A 64 6.01 6.70 -12.55
C ILE A 64 6.25 7.36 -11.20
N ASN A 65 5.16 7.85 -10.60
CA ASN A 65 5.17 8.63 -9.38
C ASN A 65 4.11 8.13 -8.40
N PHE A 66 4.39 8.27 -7.11
CA PHE A 66 3.50 7.90 -6.02
C PHE A 66 3.23 9.11 -5.14
N GLN A 67 1.96 9.35 -4.84
CA GLN A 67 1.54 10.48 -4.01
C GLN A 67 0.55 10.02 -2.96
N VAL A 68 0.72 10.47 -1.72
CA VAL A 68 -0.27 10.25 -0.67
C VAL A 68 -1.43 11.19 -0.91
N LYS A 69 -2.60 10.61 -1.09
CA LYS A 69 -3.85 11.37 -1.21
C LYS A 69 -4.50 11.54 0.15
N ASP A 70 -4.54 10.45 0.93
CA ASP A 70 -5.16 10.41 2.24
C ASP A 70 -4.29 9.57 3.19
N MET A 71 -4.23 9.97 4.46
CA MET A 71 -3.47 9.27 5.51
C MET A 71 -4.28 9.22 6.80
N LEU A 72 -4.29 8.06 7.45
CA LEU A 72 -4.79 7.85 8.80
C LEU A 72 -3.63 7.45 9.71
N ILE A 73 -3.48 8.15 10.84
CA ILE A 73 -2.55 7.80 11.91
C ILE A 73 -3.38 7.53 13.16
N GLU A 74 -3.52 6.26 13.52
CA GLU A 74 -4.19 5.84 14.75
C GLU A 74 -3.19 5.88 15.90
N SER A 75 -3.52 6.61 16.98
CA SER A 75 -2.67 6.71 18.17
C SER A 75 -3.07 5.77 19.29
N GLU A 76 -4.26 5.18 19.22
CA GLU A 76 -4.90 4.47 20.33
C GLU A 76 -5.33 3.06 19.93
N TYR A 77 -5.19 2.14 20.88
CA TYR A 77 -5.76 0.80 20.76
C TYR A 77 -7.29 0.87 20.86
N ASN A 78 -7.95 0.05 20.07
CA ASN A 78 -9.40 -0.08 20.04
C ASN A 78 -9.73 -1.57 19.90
N GLU A 79 -10.31 -2.16 20.93
CA GLU A 79 -10.67 -3.58 20.98
C GLU A 79 -11.73 -3.96 19.94
N ALA A 80 -12.62 -3.02 19.59
CA ALA A 80 -13.64 -3.24 18.56
C ALA A 80 -13.06 -3.22 17.13
N ASN A 81 -11.82 -2.76 16.94
CA ASN A 81 -11.19 -2.74 15.63
C ASN A 81 -10.59 -4.12 15.31
N PRO A 82 -11.07 -4.83 14.28
CA PRO A 82 -10.55 -6.16 13.93
C PRO A 82 -9.08 -6.12 13.46
N LEU A 83 -8.55 -4.96 13.07
CA LEU A 83 -7.12 -4.80 12.75
C LEU A 83 -6.23 -4.77 14.00
N HIS A 84 -6.80 -4.62 15.19
CA HIS A 84 -6.06 -4.53 16.45
C HIS A 84 -5.93 -5.86 17.19
N ILE A 85 -6.47 -6.96 16.62
CA ILE A 85 -6.39 -8.29 17.21
C ILE A 85 -4.91 -8.66 17.48
N PRO A 86 -4.54 -9.03 18.73
CA PRO A 86 -3.19 -9.51 19.06
C PRO A 86 -2.85 -10.83 18.36
N PHE A 87 -1.57 -11.07 18.08
CA PHE A 87 -1.07 -12.34 17.51
C PHE A 87 -1.74 -12.80 16.20
N ILE A 88 -2.37 -11.88 15.46
CA ILE A 88 -2.93 -12.15 14.13
C ILE A 88 -1.80 -12.46 13.14
N SER A 89 -2.00 -13.44 12.24
CA SER A 89 -1.04 -13.69 11.16
C SER A 89 -1.03 -12.56 10.14
N ILE A 90 0.08 -12.39 9.42
CA ILE A 90 0.23 -11.32 8.43
C ILE A 90 -0.78 -11.46 7.28
N GLU A 91 -1.09 -12.69 6.86
CA GLU A 91 -2.09 -12.99 5.83
C GLU A 91 -3.50 -12.66 6.32
N LYS A 92 -3.80 -13.01 7.57
CA LYS A 92 -5.11 -12.72 8.14
C LYS A 92 -5.31 -11.22 8.31
N LEU A 93 -4.27 -10.48 8.69
CA LEU A 93 -4.31 -9.03 8.75
C LEU A 93 -4.53 -8.43 7.36
N LEU A 94 -3.85 -8.92 6.32
CA LEU A 94 -4.04 -8.48 4.93
C LEU A 94 -5.48 -8.72 4.48
N GLN A 95 -6.03 -9.90 4.77
CA GLN A 95 -7.42 -10.23 4.46
C GLN A 95 -8.41 -9.29 5.15
N LEU A 96 -8.19 -8.95 6.43
CA LEU A 96 -9.06 -8.02 7.16
C LEU A 96 -8.98 -6.60 6.60
N TYR A 97 -7.76 -6.09 6.35
CA TYR A 97 -7.54 -4.78 5.74
C TYR A 97 -8.17 -4.71 4.34
N SER A 98 -8.21 -5.85 3.64
CA SER A 98 -8.81 -5.97 2.31
C SER A 98 -10.32 -5.87 2.24
N LYS A 99 -11.03 -5.97 3.38
CA LYS A 99 -12.48 -5.85 3.40
C LYS A 99 -12.97 -4.41 3.24
N ARG A 100 -12.12 -3.41 3.48
CA ARG A 100 -12.47 -2.00 3.32
C ARG A 100 -12.48 -1.62 1.83
N ASN A 101 -13.36 -0.70 1.45
CA ASN A 101 -13.41 -0.20 0.09
C ASN A 101 -12.28 0.81 -0.17
N TRP A 102 -11.38 0.46 -1.10
CA TRP A 102 -10.24 1.27 -1.50
C TRP A 102 -10.33 1.78 -2.95
N SER A 103 -11.51 1.73 -3.59
CA SER A 103 -11.70 2.05 -5.01
C SER A 103 -11.25 3.44 -5.45
N ASN A 104 -11.08 4.37 -4.51
CA ASN A 104 -10.66 5.76 -4.76
C ASN A 104 -9.13 5.94 -4.80
N TYR A 105 -8.38 4.86 -4.57
CA TYR A 105 -6.92 4.84 -4.50
C TYR A 105 -6.37 3.81 -5.47
N CYS A 106 -5.15 4.07 -5.95
CA CYS A 106 -4.38 3.11 -6.73
C CYS A 106 -3.84 1.99 -5.83
N LEU A 107 -3.36 2.34 -4.62
CA LEU A 107 -2.93 1.39 -3.58
C LEU A 107 -3.36 1.87 -2.19
N SER A 108 -3.53 0.92 -1.28
CA SER A 108 -3.66 1.18 0.16
C SER A 108 -2.62 0.40 0.95
N TYR A 109 -2.01 1.04 1.95
CA TYR A 109 -1.00 0.44 2.81
C TYR A 109 -1.41 0.49 4.27
N LEU A 110 -1.20 -0.62 4.98
CA LEU A 110 -1.19 -0.67 6.44
C LEU A 110 0.27 -0.72 6.92
N LEU A 111 0.66 0.25 7.73
CA LEU A 111 1.95 0.34 8.40
C LEU A 111 1.75 -0.06 9.86
N THR A 112 2.53 -1.03 10.33
CA THR A 112 2.44 -1.58 11.68
C THR A 112 3.82 -1.92 12.23
N ASP A 113 3.96 -2.02 13.56
CA ASP A 113 5.17 -2.43 14.28
C ASP A 113 4.91 -3.81 14.94
N ARG A 114 4.44 -4.76 14.14
CA ARG A 114 4.17 -6.14 14.56
C ARG A 114 5.33 -7.03 14.14
N ASP A 115 5.70 -7.96 15.01
CA ASP A 115 6.62 -9.04 14.68
C ASP A 115 5.84 -10.21 14.07
N PHE A 116 6.12 -10.51 12.80
CA PHE A 116 5.57 -11.67 12.08
C PHE A 116 6.62 -12.76 11.88
N SER A 117 7.46 -13.01 12.90
CA SER A 117 8.47 -14.06 12.90
C SER A 117 9.49 -13.92 11.75
N GLY A 118 9.87 -12.68 11.43
CA GLY A 118 10.85 -12.34 10.40
C GLY A 118 10.27 -11.79 9.09
N ASP A 119 8.96 -11.91 8.85
CA ASP A 119 8.33 -11.33 7.67
C ASP A 119 8.17 -9.80 7.77
N LEU A 120 8.64 -9.08 6.73
CA LEU A 120 8.62 -7.61 6.68
C LEU A 120 7.35 -7.02 6.05
N GLY A 121 6.49 -7.85 5.47
CA GLY A 121 5.31 -7.38 4.76
C GLY A 121 4.71 -8.41 3.81
N VAL A 122 3.47 -8.17 3.40
CA VAL A 122 2.75 -9.00 2.43
C VAL A 122 1.85 -8.14 1.55
N ALA A 123 1.73 -8.50 0.27
CA ALA A 123 0.84 -7.84 -0.68
C ALA A 123 0.07 -8.83 -1.54
N TRP A 124 -1.06 -8.37 -2.06
CA TRP A 124 -1.69 -9.01 -3.22
C TRP A 124 -0.88 -8.72 -4.48
N ARG A 125 -0.66 -9.76 -5.28
CA ARG A 125 -0.01 -9.63 -6.60
C ARG A 125 -1.04 -9.10 -7.62
N GLY A 126 -0.68 -8.05 -8.34
CA GLY A 126 -1.45 -7.60 -9.51
C GLY A 126 -1.34 -8.57 -10.68
N ASP A 127 -2.41 -8.74 -11.45
CA ASP A 127 -2.46 -9.59 -12.65
C ASP A 127 -3.00 -8.79 -13.85
N LEU A 128 -2.33 -8.91 -15.00
CA LEU A 128 -2.62 -8.21 -16.25
C LEU A 128 -3.96 -8.64 -16.88
N GLY A 129 -4.59 -9.72 -16.39
CA GLY A 129 -5.84 -10.26 -16.94
C GLY A 129 -7.15 -9.86 -16.24
N LYS A 130 -7.09 -9.27 -15.03
CA LYS A 130 -8.29 -8.94 -14.25
C LYS A 130 -8.39 -7.44 -14.04
N GLU A 131 -9.18 -6.80 -14.90
CA GLU A 131 -9.52 -5.37 -14.81
C GLU A 131 -10.13 -4.95 -13.47
N ASN A 132 -10.66 -5.92 -12.72
CA ASN A 132 -11.28 -5.71 -11.41
C ASN A 132 -10.44 -6.31 -10.28
N SER A 133 -9.12 -6.46 -10.44
CA SER A 133 -8.21 -6.76 -9.31
C SER A 133 -7.92 -5.49 -8.51
N SER A 134 -8.98 -4.86 -8.00
CA SER A 134 -8.98 -3.58 -7.28
C SER A 134 -8.36 -3.65 -5.88
N LEU A 135 -7.45 -4.58 -5.61
CA LEU A 135 -6.86 -4.75 -4.30
C LEU A 135 -5.35 -5.00 -4.42
N GLN A 136 -4.60 -4.03 -4.94
CA GLN A 136 -3.17 -3.99 -4.65
C GLN A 136 -3.00 -3.31 -3.29
N GLN A 137 -3.00 -4.15 -2.26
CA GLN A 137 -2.88 -3.73 -0.87
C GLN A 137 -1.58 -4.29 -0.31
N LEU A 138 -0.88 -3.48 0.47
CA LEU A 138 0.36 -3.90 1.12
C LEU A 138 0.23 -3.71 2.63
N ILE A 139 0.60 -4.73 3.39
CA ILE A 139 0.98 -4.55 4.78
C ILE A 139 2.49 -4.47 4.82
N ARG A 140 3.03 -3.43 5.45
CA ARG A 140 4.45 -3.28 5.72
C ARG A 140 4.66 -3.22 7.22
N THR A 141 5.55 -4.07 7.73
CA THR A 141 6.06 -3.92 9.08
C THR A 141 7.28 -3.02 9.06
N VAL A 142 7.38 -2.16 10.07
CA VAL A 142 8.66 -1.61 10.48
C VAL A 142 9.14 -2.50 11.60
N THR A 143 10.31 -3.11 11.40
CA THR A 143 11.09 -3.77 12.44
C THR A 143 12.26 -2.86 12.83
#